data_AF-A0A067FJF0-F1
#
_entry.id   AF-A0A067FJF0-F1
#
_cell.length_a   1.000
_cell.length_b   1.000
_cell.length_c   1.000
_cell.angle_alpha   90.00
_cell.angle_beta   90.00
_cell.angle_gamma   90.00
#
_symmetry.space_group_name_H-M   'P 1'
#
loop_
_entity.id
_entity.type
_entity.pdbx_description
1 polymer ?
#
loop_
_entity_poly.entity_id
_entity_poly.type
_entity_poly.pdbx_seq_one_letter_code
_entity_poly.pdbx_strand_id
1 'polypeptide(L)'
;FCNEYTVPKENLEHFKDVTPQDIVCSQKNGGAILKEEDVAVSNVRIDLARGRHNPLESINFFKDYESKEKFPIPDNRISHLLPACYQDMIVRVYSKKPELVGAISEAFENFQLKTYGIKAQVHETPEKKKRRL
;
A
#
# COMPACT_ATOMS: atom_id res chain seq x y z
N PHE A 1 -2.06 4.20 -15.79
CA PHE A 1 -2.27 4.18 -14.33
C PHE A 1 -3.75 4.38 -14.08
N CYS A 2 -4.36 3.56 -13.23
CA CYS A 2 -5.77 3.67 -12.90
C CYS A 2 -5.93 4.35 -11.55
N ASN A 3 -5.44 3.71 -10.49
CA ASN A 3 -5.70 4.09 -9.11
C ASN A 3 -4.72 3.38 -8.15
N GLU A 4 -4.62 3.85 -6.90
CA GLU A 4 -3.84 3.25 -5.81
C GLU A 4 -4.48 3.45 -4.44
N TYR A 5 -4.17 2.57 -3.48
CA TYR A 5 -4.47 2.78 -2.06
C TYR A 5 -3.33 2.27 -1.17
N THR A 6 -3.26 2.81 0.04
CA THR A 6 -2.42 2.27 1.12
C THR A 6 -3.27 1.35 1.97
N VAL A 7 -2.83 0.11 2.17
CA VAL A 7 -3.56 -0.88 2.98
C VAL A 7 -3.74 -0.32 4.39
N PRO A 8 -4.99 -0.31 4.94
CA PRO A 8 -5.23 0.13 6.31
C PRO A 8 -4.36 -0.63 7.31
N LYS A 9 -3.86 0.08 8.32
CA LYS A 9 -2.84 -0.45 9.25
C LYS A 9 -3.32 -1.68 10.01
N GLU A 10 -4.59 -1.66 10.41
CA GLU A 10 -5.32 -2.74 11.06
C GLU A 10 -5.44 -4.01 10.20
N ASN A 11 -5.36 -3.88 8.87
CA ASN A 11 -5.45 -5.01 7.94
C ASN A 11 -4.09 -5.50 7.43
N LEU A 12 -3.00 -4.76 7.70
CA LEU A 12 -1.66 -5.13 7.23
C LEU A 12 -1.25 -6.52 7.71
N GLU A 13 -1.68 -6.95 8.89
CA GLU A 13 -1.25 -8.22 9.48
C GLU A 13 -1.60 -9.43 8.61
N HIS A 14 -2.85 -9.47 8.15
CA HIS A 14 -3.43 -10.54 7.34
C HIS A 14 -3.56 -10.18 5.87
N PHE A 15 -2.88 -9.12 5.43
CA PHE A 15 -2.91 -8.69 4.05
C PHE A 15 -2.37 -9.78 3.11
N LYS A 16 -3.10 -10.01 2.02
CA LYS A 16 -2.68 -10.84 0.90
C LYS A 16 -2.52 -9.94 -0.32
N ASP A 17 -1.49 -10.21 -1.10
CA ASP A 17 -1.23 -9.46 -2.33
C ASP A 17 -2.46 -9.48 -3.23
N VAL A 18 -2.85 -8.29 -3.69
CA VAL A 18 -3.97 -8.12 -4.60
C VAL A 18 -3.58 -8.61 -5.98
N THR A 19 -4.47 -9.38 -6.60
CA THR A 19 -4.26 -9.97 -7.92
C THR A 19 -5.13 -9.28 -8.98
N PRO A 20 -4.79 -9.40 -10.28
CA PRO A 20 -5.69 -8.99 -11.37
C PRO A 20 -7.09 -9.61 -11.26
N GLN A 21 -7.18 -10.87 -10.83
CA GLN A 21 -8.43 -11.59 -10.65
C GLN A 21 -9.35 -10.92 -9.62
N ASP A 22 -8.81 -10.48 -8.48
CA ASP A 22 -9.58 -9.78 -7.45
C ASP A 22 -10.28 -8.52 -8.00
N ILE A 23 -9.61 -7.84 -8.93
CA ILE A 23 -10.14 -6.63 -9.58
C ILE A 23 -11.22 -7.00 -10.59
N VAL A 24 -10.97 -7.98 -11.45
CA VAL A 24 -11.92 -8.43 -12.48
C VAL A 24 -13.20 -8.99 -11.84
N CYS A 25 -13.08 -9.75 -10.75
CA CYS A 25 -14.24 -10.25 -9.97
C CYS A 25 -15.01 -9.14 -9.24
N SER A 26 -14.49 -7.92 -9.22
CA SER A 26 -15.12 -6.74 -8.62
C SER A 26 -15.72 -5.76 -9.64
N GLN A 27 -15.75 -6.14 -10.92
CA GLN A 27 -16.45 -5.37 -11.97
C GLN A 27 -17.98 -5.32 -11.72
N LYS A 28 -18.63 -4.24 -12.13
CA LYS A 28 -20.10 -4.11 -12.07
C LYS A 28 -20.76 -4.73 -13.30
N ASN A 29 -22.00 -5.20 -13.13
CA ASN A 29 -22.82 -5.67 -14.25
C ASN A 29 -23.13 -4.49 -15.19
N GLY A 30 -22.99 -4.72 -16.50
CA GLY A 30 -23.33 -3.74 -17.55
C GLY A 30 -22.18 -2.85 -18.03
N GLY A 31 -20.95 -3.05 -17.52
CA GLY A 31 -19.74 -2.38 -18.00
C GLY A 31 -18.96 -3.16 -19.07
N ALA A 32 -17.78 -2.66 -19.43
CA ALA A 32 -16.84 -3.40 -20.29
C ALA A 32 -16.41 -4.71 -19.60
N ILE A 33 -16.38 -5.81 -20.36
CA ILE A 33 -15.92 -7.11 -19.85
C ILE A 33 -14.41 -7.06 -19.65
N LEU A 34 -13.98 -6.94 -18.39
CA LEU A 34 -12.57 -6.94 -18.03
C LEU A 34 -12.04 -8.38 -17.99
N LYS A 35 -10.81 -8.56 -18.47
CA LYS A 35 -10.06 -9.81 -18.29
C LYS A 35 -8.79 -9.57 -17.48
N GLU A 36 -8.25 -10.63 -16.89
CA GLU A 36 -7.03 -10.52 -16.08
C GLU A 36 -5.86 -10.01 -16.91
N GLU A 37 -5.78 -10.36 -18.20
CA GLU A 37 -4.72 -9.86 -19.08
C GLU A 37 -4.75 -8.35 -19.28
N ASP A 38 -5.88 -7.68 -19.06
CA ASP A 38 -6.02 -6.23 -19.23
C ASP A 38 -5.49 -5.42 -18.03
N VAL A 39 -5.29 -6.09 -16.90
CA VAL A 39 -4.94 -5.46 -15.62
C VAL A 39 -3.50 -5.81 -15.23
N ALA A 40 -2.78 -4.83 -14.69
CA ALA A 40 -1.53 -5.05 -13.97
C ALA A 40 -1.66 -4.49 -12.55
N VAL A 41 -1.25 -5.28 -11.56
CA VAL A 41 -1.29 -4.92 -10.14
C VAL A 41 0.13 -4.92 -9.59
N SER A 42 0.47 -3.91 -8.81
CA SER A 42 1.75 -3.78 -8.11
C SER A 42 1.49 -3.64 -6.61
N ASN A 43 1.92 -4.64 -5.84
CA ASN A 43 1.91 -4.63 -4.38
C ASN A 43 3.30 -4.20 -3.90
N VAL A 44 3.41 -2.99 -3.36
CA VAL A 44 4.69 -2.37 -2.97
C VAL A 44 4.77 -2.28 -1.46
N ARG A 45 5.71 -3.03 -0.88
CA ARG A 45 6.08 -2.89 0.53
C ARG A 45 7.05 -1.73 0.70
N ILE A 46 6.76 -0.85 1.63
CA ILE A 46 7.68 0.22 2.06
C ILE A 46 7.92 0.00 3.55
N ASP A 47 9.17 -0.25 3.94
CA ASP A 47 9.56 -0.42 5.33
C ASP A 47 10.92 0.23 5.61
N LEU A 48 11.31 0.24 6.88
CA LEU A 48 12.62 0.72 7.32
C LEU A 48 13.70 -0.37 7.20
N ALA A 49 13.68 -1.15 6.11
CA ALA A 49 14.56 -2.28 5.82
C ALA A 49 14.51 -3.43 6.84
N ARG A 50 13.50 -3.46 7.71
CA ARG A 50 13.29 -4.50 8.74
C ARG A 50 11.83 -4.98 8.82
N GLY A 51 11.08 -4.92 7.73
CA GLY A 51 9.68 -5.32 7.72
C GLY A 51 8.88 -4.54 8.76
N ARG A 52 8.11 -5.25 9.58
CA ARG A 52 7.26 -4.65 10.64
C ARG A 52 8.01 -4.31 11.92
N HIS A 53 9.30 -4.60 12.02
CA HIS A 53 10.07 -4.39 13.25
C HIS A 53 10.66 -2.98 13.32
N ASN A 54 10.71 -2.42 14.52
CA ASN A 54 11.39 -1.16 14.76
C ASN A 54 12.89 -1.34 14.48
N PRO A 55 13.49 -0.58 13.55
CA PRO A 55 14.92 -0.71 13.28
C PRO A 55 15.80 -0.39 14.49
N LEU A 56 15.33 0.44 15.43
CA LEU A 56 16.09 0.85 16.61
C LEU A 56 16.31 -0.29 17.61
N GLU A 57 15.45 -1.32 17.60
CA GLU A 57 15.62 -2.52 18.45
C GLU A 57 16.91 -3.29 18.13
N SER A 58 17.46 -3.13 16.92
CA SER A 58 18.73 -3.77 16.53
C SER A 58 19.95 -2.86 16.71
N ILE A 59 19.79 -1.66 17.27
CA ILE A 59 20.87 -0.68 17.43
C ILE A 59 21.26 -0.59 18.89
N ASN A 60 22.56 -0.63 19.15
CA ASN A 60 23.12 -0.33 20.46
C ASN A 60 23.89 0.99 20.41
N PHE A 61 23.82 1.72 21.51
CA PHE A 61 24.45 3.01 21.70
C PHE A 61 25.49 2.93 22.82
N PHE A 62 26.39 3.90 22.81
CA PHE A 62 27.35 4.17 23.87
C PHE A 62 27.09 5.58 24.39
N LYS A 63 27.30 5.81 25.68
CA LYS A 63 26.93 7.09 26.31
C LYS A 63 27.91 8.20 25.93
N ASP A 64 29.18 7.85 25.87
CA ASP A 64 30.30 8.76 25.60
C ASP A 64 31.46 7.99 24.96
N TYR A 65 32.55 8.71 24.63
CA TYR A 65 33.71 8.16 23.94
C TYR A 65 34.44 7.06 24.74
N GLU A 66 34.42 7.11 26.06
CA GLU A 66 35.13 6.14 26.92
C GLU A 66 34.26 4.93 27.29
N SER A 67 32.97 4.97 26.96
CA SER A 67 32.01 3.89 27.25
C SER A 67 32.42 2.58 26.56
N LYS A 68 32.61 1.53 27.37
CA LYS A 68 32.89 0.16 26.88
C LYS A 68 31.64 -0.72 26.82
N GLU A 69 30.59 -0.34 27.54
CA GLU A 69 29.32 -1.05 27.57
C GLU A 69 28.34 -0.41 26.60
N LYS A 70 27.69 -1.26 25.80
CA LYS A 70 26.66 -0.87 24.84
C LYS A 70 25.27 -1.10 25.44
N PHE A 71 24.31 -0.24 25.11
CA PHE A 71 22.93 -0.39 25.57
C PHE A 71 21.93 -0.03 24.46
N PRO A 72 20.73 -0.65 24.43
CA PRO A 72 19.67 -0.22 23.54
C PRO A 72 18.97 1.04 24.09
N ILE A 73 18.45 1.88 23.20
CA ILE A 73 17.55 2.98 23.59
C ILE A 73 16.11 2.57 23.22
N PRO A 74 15.19 2.44 24.20
CA PRO A 74 13.80 2.12 23.91
C PRO A 74 13.09 3.26 23.18
N ASP A 75 12.14 2.92 22.33
CA ASP A 75 11.38 3.86 21.48
C ASP A 75 10.71 5.00 22.26
N ASN A 76 10.14 4.67 23.41
CA ASN A 76 9.46 5.61 24.31
C ASN A 76 10.37 6.70 24.89
N ARG A 77 11.70 6.57 24.75
CA ARG A 77 12.68 7.57 25.19
C ARG A 77 13.22 8.46 24.08
N ILE A 78 12.81 8.24 22.83
CA ILE A 78 13.36 8.96 21.68
C ILE A 78 12.48 10.13 21.28
N SER A 79 11.27 9.84 20.82
CA SER A 79 10.31 10.88 20.42
C SER A 79 8.91 10.28 20.27
N HIS A 80 7.91 11.03 20.72
CA HIS A 80 6.51 10.71 20.45
C HIS A 80 6.10 10.95 18.98
N LEU A 81 6.98 11.53 18.16
CA LEU A 81 6.77 11.72 16.73
C LEU A 81 7.29 10.55 15.87
N LEU A 82 7.81 9.48 16.49
CA LEU A 82 8.20 8.30 15.75
C LEU A 82 6.98 7.61 15.11
N PRO A 83 7.14 6.99 13.93
CA PRO A 83 6.07 6.21 13.32
C PRO A 83 5.58 5.09 14.25
N ALA A 84 4.26 5.01 14.46
CA ALA A 84 3.65 3.91 15.22
C ALA A 84 3.67 2.56 14.47
N CYS A 85 3.93 2.59 13.15
CA CYS A 85 4.11 1.42 12.32
C CYS A 85 5.34 1.63 11.42
N TYR A 86 6.12 0.56 11.21
CA TYR A 86 7.40 0.61 10.47
C TYR A 86 7.31 0.04 9.05
N GLN A 87 6.11 -0.35 8.64
CA GLN A 87 5.82 -0.92 7.33
C GLN A 87 4.48 -0.39 6.81
N ASP A 88 4.47 0.00 5.54
CA ASP A 88 3.28 0.28 4.74
C ASP A 88 3.22 -0.69 3.54
N MET A 89 2.01 -0.87 3.00
CA MET A 89 1.77 -1.59 1.76
C MET A 89 0.92 -0.73 0.83
N ILE A 90 1.43 -0.46 -0.37
CA ILE A 90 0.73 0.30 -1.40
C ILE A 90 0.34 -0.63 -2.53
N VAL A 91 -0.94 -0.67 -2.86
CA VAL A 91 -1.46 -1.41 -4.01
C VAL A 91 -1.74 -0.43 -5.14
N ARG A 92 -1.09 -0.60 -6.28
CA ARG A 92 -1.28 0.21 -7.48
C ARG A 92 -1.84 -0.62 -8.62
N VAL A 93 -2.84 -0.10 -9.31
CA VAL A 93 -3.48 -0.77 -10.46
C VAL A 93 -3.28 0.04 -11.73
N TYR A 94 -2.95 -0.66 -12.80
CA TYR A 94 -2.72 -0.13 -14.13
C TYR A 94 -3.56 -0.90 -15.15
N SER A 95 -4.05 -0.19 -16.15
CA SER A 95 -4.60 -0.81 -17.35
C SER A 95 -3.48 -1.00 -18.37
N LYS A 96 -3.49 -2.13 -19.06
CA LYS A 96 -2.67 -2.36 -20.26
C LYS A 96 -3.30 -1.74 -21.52
N LYS A 97 -4.57 -1.35 -21.44
CA LYS A 97 -5.36 -0.73 -22.52
C LYS A 97 -5.93 0.63 -22.09
N PRO A 98 -5.57 1.75 -22.73
CA PRO A 98 -5.99 3.09 -22.29
C PRO A 98 -7.51 3.24 -22.10
N GLU A 99 -8.31 2.65 -22.99
CA GLU A 99 -9.76 2.72 -22.99
C GLU A 99 -10.42 2.02 -21.78
N LEU A 100 -9.71 1.10 -21.11
CA LEU A 100 -10.21 0.35 -19.95
C LEU A 100 -9.87 1.01 -18.60
N VAL A 101 -9.12 2.13 -18.59
CA VAL A 101 -8.67 2.80 -17.36
C VAL A 101 -9.84 3.14 -16.43
N GLY A 102 -10.94 3.67 -16.99
CA GLY A 102 -12.13 4.01 -16.21
C GLY A 102 -12.78 2.80 -15.56
N ALA A 103 -13.05 1.75 -16.35
CA ALA A 103 -13.68 0.52 -15.87
C ALA A 103 -12.83 -0.21 -14.82
N ILE A 104 -11.50 -0.26 -15.01
CA ILE A 104 -10.58 -0.89 -14.06
C ILE A 104 -10.49 -0.06 -12.76
N SER A 105 -10.49 1.28 -12.85
CA SER A 105 -10.52 2.15 -11.66
C SER A 105 -11.77 1.90 -10.83
N GLU A 106 -12.94 1.83 -11.48
CA GLU A 106 -14.21 1.55 -10.80
C GLU A 106 -14.25 0.15 -10.17
N ALA A 107 -13.81 -0.88 -10.90
CA ALA A 107 -13.72 -2.23 -10.38
C ALA A 107 -12.79 -2.32 -9.14
N PHE A 108 -11.68 -1.57 -9.16
CA PHE A 108 -10.75 -1.49 -8.04
C PHE A 108 -11.34 -0.75 -6.83
N GLU A 109 -12.11 0.33 -7.03
CA GLU A 109 -12.83 0.99 -5.95
C GLU A 109 -13.88 0.06 -5.31
N ASN A 110 -14.57 -0.74 -6.12
CA ASN A 110 -15.52 -1.73 -5.60
C ASN A 110 -14.80 -2.84 -4.81
N PHE A 111 -13.62 -3.27 -5.26
CA PHE A 111 -12.78 -4.20 -4.50
C PHE A 111 -12.44 -3.61 -3.12
N GLN A 112 -12.01 -2.35 -3.06
CA GLN A 112 -11.72 -1.68 -1.78
C GLN A 112 -12.95 -1.62 -0.86
N LEU A 113 -14.12 -1.25 -1.40
CA LEU A 113 -15.36 -1.23 -0.63
C LEU A 113 -15.77 -2.61 -0.11
N LYS A 114 -15.61 -3.67 -0.90
CA LYS A 114 -15.90 -5.04 -0.47
C LYS A 114 -14.92 -5.54 0.59
N THR A 115 -13.64 -5.21 0.45
CA THR A 115 -12.56 -5.71 1.33
C THR A 115 -12.46 -4.93 2.63
N TYR A 116 -12.63 -3.60 2.58
CA TYR A 116 -12.40 -2.71 3.73
C TYR A 116 -13.64 -1.92 4.17
N GLY A 117 -14.76 -1.99 3.45
CA GLY A 117 -15.95 -1.19 3.73
C GLY A 117 -15.84 0.29 3.35
N ILE A 118 -14.66 0.74 2.89
CA ILE A 118 -14.37 2.13 2.53
C ILE A 118 -13.55 2.19 1.24
N LYS A 119 -13.57 3.34 0.56
CA LYS A 119 -12.58 3.67 -0.46
C LYS A 119 -11.30 4.10 0.28
N ALA A 120 -10.30 3.22 0.33
CA ALA A 120 -9.03 3.47 1.02
C ALA A 120 -8.09 4.43 0.26
N GLN A 121 -8.50 4.86 -0.94
CA GLN A 121 -7.80 5.87 -1.72
C GLN A 121 -7.80 7.23 -1.00
N VAL A 122 -6.61 7.77 -0.75
CA VAL A 122 -6.42 9.06 -0.06
C VAL A 122 -6.55 10.26 -1.02
N HIS A 123 -6.17 10.08 -2.30
CA HIS A 123 -6.22 11.13 -3.31
C HIS A 123 -6.74 10.59 -4.64
N GLU A 124 -7.70 11.28 -5.25
CA GLU A 124 -8.17 10.94 -6.59
C GLU A 124 -7.05 11.06 -7.63
N THR A 125 -7.01 10.13 -8.59
CA THR A 125 -6.10 10.20 -9.73
C THR A 125 -6.42 11.46 -10.56
N PRO A 126 -5.50 12.41 -10.73
CA PRO A 126 -5.76 13.62 -11.50
C PRO A 126 -6.20 13.29 -12.94
N GLU A 127 -7.27 13.93 -13.42
CA GLU A 127 -7.85 13.70 -14.75
C GLU A 127 -6.83 13.75 -15.90
N LYS A 128 -5.82 14.63 -15.80
CA LYS A 128 -4.74 14.75 -16.79
C LYS A 128 -3.94 13.45 -16.97
N LYS A 129 -3.82 12.60 -15.94
CA LYS A 129 -3.11 11.31 -16.00
C LYS A 129 -3.97 10.19 -16.60
N LYS A 130 -5.30 10.34 -16.61
CA LYS A 130 -6.23 9.35 -17.19
C LYS A 130 -6.32 9.45 -18.72
N ARG A 131 -5.99 10.60 -19.30
CA ARG A 131 -6.20 10.94 -20.73
C ARG A 131 -4.93 10.97 -21.60
N ARG A 132 -3.80 10.43 -21.14
CA ARG A 132 -2.62 10.33 -22.03
C ARG A 132 -2.88 9.23 -23.05
N LEU A 133 -3.37 9.65 -24.22
CA LEU A 133 -3.35 8.91 -25.50
C LEU A 133 -1.91 8.53 -25.84
#